data_AF-A0A968KT80-F1
#
_entry.id   AF-A0A968KT80-F1
#
_cell.length_a   1.000
_cell.length_b   1.000
_cell.length_c   1.000
_cell.angle_alpha   90.00
_cell.angle_beta   90.00
_cell.angle_gamma   90.00
#
_symmetry.space_group_name_H-M   'P 1'
#
loop_
_entity.id
_entity.type
_entity.pdbx_description
1 polymer ?
#
loop_
_entity_poly.entity_id
_entity_poly.type
_entity_poly.pdbx_seq_one_letter_code
_entity_poly.pdbx_strand_id
1 'polypeptide(L)'
;MKEFTFQGQVSGLMWAIIRAIGIITGSMIIATIISNTVDNRLVNIGLTFLVFAIMVFAMPFVVNSIIKYLVEHTQLDGKKLGYHGSAMGILSLVIIAMIVWTLLTLIFVGIAFWIHSSNLSGGWIYGLLSLLYIGMITFFFSWVVLQLYHWSLRQTSISEK
;
A
#
# COMPACT_ATOMS: atom_id res chain seq x y z
N MET A 1 20.75 -18.35 -20.15
CA MET A 1 19.79 -17.64 -19.27
C MET A 1 20.61 -17.05 -18.13
N LYS A 2 20.34 -15.81 -17.71
CA LYS A 2 21.07 -15.22 -16.57
C LYS A 2 20.68 -15.94 -15.29
N GLU A 3 21.64 -16.30 -14.46
CA GLU A 3 21.38 -17.00 -13.20
C GLU A 3 21.07 -15.99 -12.09
N PHE A 4 19.86 -16.12 -11.51
CA PHE A 4 19.46 -15.40 -10.30
C PHE A 4 19.65 -16.31 -9.10
N THR A 5 20.48 -15.88 -8.14
CA THR A 5 20.70 -16.62 -6.90
C THR A 5 20.43 -15.72 -5.69
N PHE A 6 19.50 -16.12 -4.84
CA PHE A 6 19.21 -15.45 -3.57
C PHE A 6 20.07 -16.07 -2.47
N GLN A 7 20.88 -15.25 -1.79
CA GLN A 7 21.77 -15.65 -0.70
C GLN A 7 21.33 -15.09 0.66
N GLY A 8 20.08 -14.62 0.78
CA GLY A 8 19.56 -14.07 2.02
C GLY A 8 19.19 -15.14 3.03
N GLN A 9 19.32 -14.83 4.31
CA GLN A 9 18.79 -15.65 5.39
C GLN A 9 17.32 -15.33 5.61
N VAL A 10 16.48 -16.35 5.73
CA VAL A 10 15.03 -16.19 6.00
C VAL A 10 14.77 -15.32 7.24
N SER A 11 15.70 -15.32 8.21
CA SER A 11 15.64 -14.52 9.44
C SER A 11 15.50 -13.01 9.19
N GLY A 12 16.18 -12.42 8.20
CA GLY A 12 16.13 -10.97 7.93
C GLY A 12 14.80 -10.52 7.33
N LEU A 13 14.28 -11.30 6.37
CA LEU A 13 12.95 -11.09 5.79
C LEU A 13 11.85 -11.29 6.85
N MET A 14 12.00 -12.32 7.68
CA MET A 14 11.08 -12.63 8.77
C MET A 14 10.99 -11.47 9.77
N TRP A 15 12.11 -10.85 10.17
CA TRP A 15 12.09 -9.68 11.06
C TRP A 15 11.40 -8.45 10.45
N ALA A 16 11.57 -8.23 9.14
CA ALA A 16 10.90 -7.13 8.44
C ALA A 16 9.37 -7.36 8.34
N ILE A 17 8.96 -8.61 8.10
CA ILE A 17 7.54 -9.02 8.12
C ILE A 17 6.95 -8.89 9.53
N ILE A 18 7.69 -9.33 10.58
CA ILE A 18 7.27 -9.18 11.98
C ILE A 18 7.05 -7.71 12.33
N ARG A 19 7.93 -6.80 11.88
CA ARG A 19 7.74 -5.35 12.07
C ARG A 19 6.49 -4.84 11.34
N ALA A 20 6.24 -5.30 10.11
CA ALA A 20 5.04 -4.96 9.35
C ALA A 20 3.76 -5.36 10.08
N ILE A 21 3.70 -6.62 10.53
CA ILE A 21 2.56 -7.16 11.29
C ILE A 21 2.42 -6.42 12.62
N GLY A 22 3.50 -6.18 13.34
CA GLY A 22 3.49 -5.44 14.61
C GLY A 22 2.93 -4.03 14.46
N ILE A 23 3.27 -3.32 13.39
CA ILE A 23 2.71 -1.99 13.10
C ILE A 23 1.23 -2.08 12.76
N ILE A 24 0.81 -3.04 11.92
CA ILE A 24 -0.59 -3.20 11.53
C ILE A 24 -1.46 -3.64 12.72
N THR A 25 -1.07 -4.70 13.43
CA THR A 25 -1.83 -5.21 14.57
C THR A 25 -1.78 -4.24 15.75
N GLY A 26 -0.64 -3.62 16.02
CA GLY A 26 -0.49 -2.62 17.09
C GLY A 26 -1.37 -1.39 16.83
N SER A 27 -1.39 -0.87 15.60
CA SER A 27 -2.26 0.25 15.23
C SER A 27 -3.75 -0.10 15.32
N MET A 28 -4.14 -1.32 14.91
CA MET A 28 -5.52 -1.80 15.06
C MET A 28 -5.94 -1.91 16.54
N ILE A 29 -5.11 -2.49 17.40
CA ILE A 29 -5.40 -2.62 18.84
C ILE A 29 -5.55 -1.23 19.48
N ILE A 30 -4.65 -0.30 19.16
CA ILE A 30 -4.72 1.09 19.65
C ILE A 30 -6.02 1.75 19.17
N ALA A 31 -6.38 1.59 17.88
CA ALA A 31 -7.62 2.13 17.35
C ALA A 31 -8.87 1.56 18.06
N THR A 32 -8.89 0.25 18.34
CA THR A 32 -9.99 -0.41 19.05
C THR A 32 -10.09 0.07 20.50
N ILE A 33 -8.97 0.17 21.22
CA ILE A 33 -8.95 0.67 22.62
C ILE A 33 -9.48 2.09 22.67
N ILE A 34 -8.99 2.95 21.77
CA ILE A 34 -9.42 4.35 21.67
C ILE A 34 -10.91 4.45 21.38
N SER A 35 -11.40 3.68 20.38
CA SER A 35 -12.82 3.70 20.00
C SER A 35 -13.75 3.29 21.15
N ASN A 36 -13.27 2.49 22.10
CA ASN A 36 -14.05 2.00 23.24
C ASN A 36 -13.88 2.86 24.51
N THR A 37 -12.90 3.77 24.55
CA THR A 37 -12.63 4.63 25.71
C THR A 37 -13.17 6.05 25.54
N VAL A 38 -13.53 6.42 24.31
CA VAL A 38 -13.99 7.77 23.99
C VAL A 38 -15.41 7.71 23.43
N ASP A 39 -16.39 8.18 24.20
CA ASP A 39 -17.79 8.25 23.78
C ASP A 39 -18.04 9.36 22.75
N ASN A 40 -17.13 10.35 22.68
CA ASN A 40 -17.25 11.46 21.75
C ASN A 40 -16.87 11.06 20.32
N ARG A 41 -17.87 11.03 19.43
CA ARG A 41 -17.71 10.68 18.01
C ARG A 41 -16.67 11.51 17.27
N LEU A 42 -16.54 12.81 17.56
CA LEU A 42 -15.55 13.68 16.90
C LEU A 42 -14.12 13.28 17.27
N VAL A 43 -13.90 12.93 18.53
CA VAL A 43 -12.57 12.51 19.02
C VAL A 43 -12.23 11.13 18.47
N ASN A 44 -13.19 10.21 18.37
CA ASN A 44 -13.00 8.92 17.71
C ASN A 44 -12.64 9.05 16.23
N ILE A 45 -13.31 9.93 15.50
CA ILE A 45 -12.99 10.21 14.10
C ILE A 45 -11.56 10.77 13.99
N GLY A 46 -11.21 11.76 14.80
CA GLY A 46 -9.88 12.36 14.80
C GLY A 46 -8.77 11.35 15.09
N LEU A 47 -8.97 10.47 16.08
CA LEU A 47 -8.00 9.43 16.42
C LEU A 47 -7.91 8.33 15.36
N THR A 48 -9.04 7.98 14.72
CA THR A 48 -9.04 7.05 13.58
C THR A 48 -8.18 7.58 12.44
N PHE A 49 -8.34 8.86 12.08
CA PHE A 49 -7.50 9.50 11.06
C PHE A 49 -6.02 9.57 11.45
N LEU A 50 -5.71 9.79 12.73
CA LEU A 50 -4.33 9.77 13.23
C LEU A 50 -3.70 8.39 13.07
N VAL A 51 -4.42 7.32 13.43
CA VAL A 51 -3.94 5.93 13.26
C VAL A 51 -3.71 5.61 11.79
N PHE A 52 -4.65 5.98 10.91
CA PHE A 52 -4.47 5.83 9.47
C PHE A 52 -3.26 6.60 8.94
N ALA A 53 -3.04 7.83 9.40
CA ALA A 53 -1.88 8.61 9.02
C ALA A 53 -0.57 7.90 9.43
N ILE A 54 -0.49 7.40 10.66
CA ILE A 54 0.69 6.65 11.13
C ILE A 54 0.95 5.43 10.24
N MET A 55 -0.09 4.67 9.87
CA MET A 55 0.08 3.51 8.97
C MET A 55 0.58 3.93 7.58
N VAL A 56 0.01 5.01 7.01
CA VAL A 56 0.41 5.55 5.71
C VAL A 56 1.86 6.02 5.71
N PHE A 57 2.33 6.63 6.80
CA PHE A 57 3.72 7.08 6.91
C PHE A 57 4.70 5.96 7.28
N ALA A 58 4.28 4.96 8.06
CA ALA A 58 5.16 3.87 8.50
C ALA A 58 5.37 2.78 7.43
N MET A 59 4.33 2.45 6.66
CA MET A 59 4.38 1.41 5.63
C MET A 59 5.51 1.59 4.59
N PRO A 60 5.76 2.80 4.05
CA PRO A 60 6.89 3.04 3.14
C PRO A 60 8.25 2.62 3.68
N PHE A 61 8.51 2.83 4.98
CA PHE A 61 9.78 2.46 5.61
C PHE A 61 9.94 0.95 5.75
N VAL A 62 8.85 0.26 6.09
CA VAL A 62 8.82 -1.20 6.17
C VAL A 62 9.04 -1.82 4.80
N VAL A 63 8.28 -1.37 3.79
CA VAL A 63 8.39 -1.87 2.41
C VAL A 63 9.79 -1.61 1.85
N ASN A 64 10.35 -0.41 2.07
CA ASN A 64 11.71 -0.08 1.63
C ASN A 64 12.75 -1.01 2.26
N SER A 65 12.60 -1.34 3.55
CA SER A 65 13.51 -2.25 4.25
C SER A 65 13.44 -3.67 3.71
N ILE A 66 12.24 -4.15 3.38
CA ILE A 66 12.02 -5.47 2.74
C ILE A 66 12.67 -5.50 1.36
N ILE A 67 12.40 -4.50 0.52
CA ILE A 67 12.96 -4.43 -0.85
C ILE A 67 14.49 -4.37 -0.78
N LYS A 68 15.03 -3.48 0.06
CA LYS A 68 16.48 -3.35 0.26
C LYS A 68 17.10 -4.70 0.63
N TYR A 69 16.51 -5.39 1.60
CA TYR A 69 16.99 -6.69 2.04
C TYR A 69 17.00 -7.71 0.89
N LEU A 70 15.89 -7.81 0.14
CA LEU A 70 15.76 -8.73 -0.97
C LEU A 70 16.78 -8.44 -2.08
N VAL A 71 16.97 -7.17 -2.44
CA VAL A 71 17.90 -6.76 -3.51
C VAL A 71 19.35 -7.00 -3.10
N GLU A 72 19.79 -6.54 -1.92
CA GLU A 72 21.19 -6.66 -1.50
C GLU A 72 21.64 -8.11 -1.26
N HIS A 73 20.68 -9.03 -1.09
CA HIS A 73 20.93 -10.46 -0.93
C HIS A 73 20.63 -11.26 -2.20
N THR A 74 20.34 -10.61 -3.32
CA THR A 74 20.20 -11.26 -4.63
C THR A 74 21.44 -11.02 -5.48
N GLN A 75 21.91 -12.07 -6.15
CA GLN A 75 22.97 -12.00 -7.16
C GLN A 75 22.40 -12.28 -8.56
N LEU A 76 22.98 -11.58 -9.54
CA LEU A 76 22.72 -11.78 -10.96
C LEU A 76 24.04 -12.12 -11.65
N ASP A 77 24.14 -13.31 -12.22
CA ASP A 77 25.37 -13.81 -12.87
C ASP A 77 26.62 -13.66 -11.98
N GLY A 78 26.48 -14.00 -10.69
CA GLY A 78 27.54 -13.89 -9.68
C GLY A 78 27.87 -12.46 -9.23
N LYS A 79 27.22 -11.44 -9.79
CA LYS A 79 27.36 -10.04 -9.37
C LYS A 79 26.30 -9.69 -8.33
N LYS A 80 26.70 -8.99 -7.27
CA LYS A 80 25.78 -8.50 -6.25
C LYS A 80 24.95 -7.34 -6.80
N LEU A 81 23.68 -7.27 -6.40
CA LEU A 81 22.83 -6.12 -6.67
C LEU A 81 22.96 -5.09 -5.56
N GLY A 82 22.98 -3.81 -5.94
CA GLY A 82 22.92 -2.66 -5.04
C GLY A 82 21.53 -2.03 -5.07
N TYR A 83 21.07 -1.57 -3.90
CA TYR A 83 19.80 -0.86 -3.76
C TYR A 83 20.02 0.60 -3.33
N HIS A 84 19.53 1.53 -4.14
CA HIS A 84 19.70 2.98 -3.93
C HIS A 84 18.39 3.68 -3.55
N GLY A 85 17.32 2.91 -3.34
CA GLY A 85 16.00 3.45 -3.04
C GLY A 85 15.89 4.00 -1.62
N SER A 86 14.97 4.94 -1.45
CA SER A 86 14.66 5.55 -0.15
C SER A 86 13.17 5.39 0.18
N ALA A 87 12.88 5.30 1.48
CA ALA A 87 11.50 5.23 1.98
C ALA A 87 10.67 6.47 1.58
N MET A 88 11.31 7.63 1.41
CA MET A 88 10.66 8.85 0.92
C MET A 88 10.20 8.72 -0.54
N GLY A 89 10.93 7.97 -1.37
CA GLY A 89 10.51 7.65 -2.74
C GLY A 89 9.28 6.73 -2.78
N ILE A 90 9.14 5.82 -1.81
CA ILE A 90 7.93 5.01 -1.66
C ILE A 90 6.77 5.84 -1.11
N LEU A 91 7.04 6.74 -0.14
CA LEU A 91 6.04 7.62 0.43
C LEU A 91 5.42 8.53 -0.64
N SER A 92 6.22 9.09 -1.55
CA SER A 92 5.68 9.91 -2.64
C SER A 92 4.76 9.11 -3.57
N LEU A 93 5.09 7.85 -3.87
CA LEU A 93 4.20 6.95 -4.61
C LEU A 93 2.90 6.69 -3.86
N VAL A 94 2.95 6.48 -2.53
CA VAL A 94 1.76 6.31 -1.70
C VAL A 94 0.88 7.56 -1.72
N ILE A 95 1.47 8.77 -1.61
CA ILE A 95 0.71 10.02 -1.68
C ILE A 95 0.05 10.20 -3.05
N ILE A 96 0.77 9.94 -4.15
CA ILE A 96 0.21 9.98 -5.51
C ILE A 96 -0.94 8.97 -5.62
N ALA A 97 -0.76 7.75 -5.13
CA ALA A 97 -1.79 6.73 -5.12
C ALA A 97 -3.03 7.20 -4.33
N MET A 98 -2.86 7.82 -3.16
CA MET A 98 -3.99 8.35 -2.38
C MET A 98 -4.75 9.46 -3.13
N ILE A 99 -4.05 10.35 -3.83
CA ILE A 99 -4.69 11.38 -4.66
C ILE A 99 -5.50 10.74 -5.79
N VAL A 100 -4.89 9.81 -6.53
CA VAL A 100 -5.56 9.09 -7.63
C VAL A 100 -6.77 8.30 -7.11
N TRP A 101 -6.63 7.61 -5.98
CA TRP A 101 -7.72 6.90 -5.31
C TRP A 101 -8.88 7.81 -4.95
N THR A 102 -8.57 8.97 -4.38
CA THR A 102 -9.57 9.96 -3.98
C THR A 102 -10.34 10.46 -5.21
N LEU A 103 -9.63 10.81 -6.30
CA LEU A 103 -10.25 11.25 -7.55
C LEU A 103 -11.14 10.16 -8.17
N LEU A 104 -10.64 8.92 -8.26
CA LEU A 104 -11.42 7.79 -8.79
C LEU A 104 -12.69 7.52 -7.96
N THR A 105 -12.57 7.57 -6.63
CA THR A 105 -13.70 7.38 -5.73
C THR A 105 -14.72 8.50 -5.86
N LEU A 106 -14.29 9.76 -5.97
CA LEU A 106 -15.19 10.89 -6.17
C LEU A 106 -15.95 10.80 -7.49
N ILE A 107 -15.28 10.40 -8.58
CA ILE A 107 -15.92 10.17 -9.88
C ILE A 107 -16.95 9.05 -9.77
N PHE A 108 -16.59 7.93 -9.15
CA PHE A 108 -17.49 6.80 -8.98
C PHE A 108 -18.74 7.16 -8.16
N VAL A 109 -18.54 7.86 -7.03
CA VAL A 109 -19.62 8.35 -6.18
C VAL A 109 -20.51 9.33 -6.95
N GLY A 110 -19.94 10.26 -7.72
CA GLY A 110 -20.68 11.19 -8.57
C GLY A 110 -21.57 10.48 -9.59
N ILE A 111 -21.06 9.43 -10.26
CA ILE A 111 -21.84 8.60 -11.18
C ILE A 111 -22.98 7.90 -10.44
N ALA A 112 -22.72 7.31 -9.28
CA ALA A 112 -23.74 6.63 -8.48
C ALA A 112 -24.86 7.59 -8.04
N PHE A 113 -24.51 8.81 -7.61
CA PHE A 113 -25.49 9.86 -7.28
C PHE A 113 -26.31 10.29 -8.49
N TRP A 114 -25.66 10.49 -9.65
CA TRP A 114 -26.34 10.87 -10.88
C TRP A 114 -27.36 9.80 -11.31
N ILE A 115 -26.97 8.52 -11.29
CA ILE A 115 -27.87 7.39 -11.59
C ILE A 115 -29.07 7.35 -10.63
N HIS A 116 -28.82 7.52 -9.33
CA HIS A 116 -29.89 7.58 -8.33
C HIS A 116 -30.86 8.73 -8.60
N SER A 117 -30.34 9.92 -8.91
CA SER A 117 -31.15 11.10 -9.19
C SER A 117 -31.92 11.04 -10.52
N SER A 118 -31.46 10.22 -11.47
CA SER A 118 -32.03 10.14 -12.83
C SER A 118 -33.18 9.13 -12.95
N ASN A 119 -33.71 8.61 -11.84
CA ASN A 119 -34.72 7.52 -11.81
C ASN A 119 -34.30 6.24 -12.56
N LEU A 120 -33.00 6.09 -12.85
CA LEU A 120 -32.39 4.86 -13.37
C LEU A 120 -32.10 3.89 -12.21
N SER A 121 -32.83 3.96 -11.10
CA SER A 121 -32.51 3.32 -9.82
C SER A 121 -33.08 1.90 -9.71
N GLY A 122 -33.01 1.11 -10.79
CA GLY A 122 -33.37 -0.31 -10.73
C GLY A 122 -32.44 -1.07 -9.78
N GLY A 123 -32.96 -1.99 -8.96
CA GLY A 123 -32.14 -2.73 -7.98
C GLY A 123 -30.91 -3.45 -8.60
N TRP A 124 -31.02 -3.89 -9.85
CA TRP A 124 -29.92 -4.51 -10.60
C TRP A 124 -28.78 -3.54 -10.94
N ILE A 125 -29.07 -2.23 -11.05
CA ILE A 125 -28.08 -1.19 -11.37
C ILE A 125 -27.14 -0.97 -10.18
N TYR A 126 -27.65 -1.02 -8.94
CA TYR A 126 -26.80 -0.96 -7.74
C TYR A 126 -25.93 -2.21 -7.58
N GLY A 127 -26.43 -3.38 -7.96
CA GLY A 127 -25.63 -4.60 -8.03
C GLY A 127 -24.48 -4.48 -9.03
N LEU A 128 -24.76 -3.96 -10.23
CA LEU A 128 -23.75 -3.73 -11.26
C LEU A 128 -22.73 -2.65 -10.86
N LEU A 129 -23.18 -1.54 -10.25
CA LEU A 129 -22.30 -0.52 -9.68
C LEU A 129 -21.37 -1.11 -8.61
N SER A 130 -21.88 -1.97 -7.73
CA SER A 130 -21.06 -2.61 -6.70
C SER A 130 -19.95 -3.49 -7.31
N LEU A 131 -20.27 -4.26 -8.36
CA LEU A 131 -19.28 -5.05 -9.10
C LEU A 131 -18.23 -4.17 -9.79
N LEU A 132 -18.66 -3.07 -10.42
CA LEU A 132 -17.75 -2.09 -11.02
C LEU A 132 -16.83 -1.45 -9.97
N TYR A 133 -17.37 -1.13 -8.79
CA TYR A 133 -16.58 -0.61 -7.68
C TYR A 133 -15.50 -1.61 -7.27
N ILE A 134 -15.85 -2.87 -7.00
CA ILE A 134 -14.89 -3.93 -6.65
C ILE A 134 -13.82 -4.10 -7.74
N GLY A 135 -14.23 -4.08 -9.02
CA GLY A 135 -13.30 -4.12 -10.15
C GLY A 135 -12.32 -2.94 -10.14
N MET A 136 -12.81 -1.73 -9.90
CA MET A 136 -12.00 -0.52 -9.75
C MET A 136 -11.01 -0.64 -8.58
N ILE A 137 -11.47 -1.13 -7.41
CA ILE A 137 -10.60 -1.35 -6.24
C ILE A 137 -9.45 -2.30 -6.60
N THR A 138 -9.80 -3.45 -7.16
CA THR A 138 -8.84 -4.52 -7.48
C THR A 138 -7.82 -4.06 -8.52
N PHE A 139 -8.29 -3.38 -9.56
CA PHE A 139 -7.43 -2.78 -10.58
C PHE A 139 -6.48 -1.74 -9.98
N PHE A 140 -6.99 -0.84 -9.14
CA PHE A 140 -6.20 0.21 -8.52
C PHE A 140 -5.07 -0.37 -7.64
N PHE A 141 -5.38 -1.33 -6.76
CA PHE A 141 -4.35 -1.95 -5.92
C PHE A 141 -3.32 -2.71 -6.75
N SER A 142 -3.75 -3.40 -7.82
CA SER A 142 -2.83 -4.06 -8.76
C SER A 142 -1.91 -3.05 -9.44
N TRP A 143 -2.44 -1.90 -9.84
CA TRP A 143 -1.65 -0.80 -10.40
C TRP A 143 -0.63 -0.24 -9.40
N VAL A 144 -1.01 -0.03 -8.14
CA VAL A 144 -0.08 0.42 -7.08
C VAL A 144 1.07 -0.57 -6.89
N VAL A 145 0.77 -1.88 -6.82
CA VAL A 145 1.78 -2.93 -6.70
C VAL A 145 2.74 -2.91 -7.88
N LEU A 146 2.22 -2.76 -9.11
CA LEU A 146 3.04 -2.66 -10.32
C LEU A 146 3.96 -1.42 -10.30
N GLN A 147 3.45 -0.26 -9.85
CA GLN A 147 4.27 0.96 -9.73
C GLN A 147 5.39 0.79 -8.69
N LEU A 148 5.10 0.16 -7.54
CA LEU A 148 6.11 -0.16 -6.54
C LEU A 148 7.19 -1.09 -7.09
N TYR A 149 6.80 -2.11 -7.85
CA TYR A 149 7.71 -3.02 -8.51
C TYR A 149 8.61 -2.29 -9.52
N HIS A 150 8.04 -1.52 -10.45
CA HIS A 150 8.80 -0.73 -11.42
C HIS A 150 9.72 0.30 -10.77
N TRP A 151 9.27 0.91 -9.67
CA TRP A 151 10.12 1.80 -8.88
C TRP A 151 11.30 1.03 -8.26
N SER A 152 11.06 -0.13 -7.63
CA SER A 152 12.14 -0.93 -7.03
C SER A 152 13.20 -1.37 -8.06
N LEU A 153 12.78 -1.75 -9.26
CA LEU A 153 13.70 -2.13 -10.34
C LEU A 153 14.57 -0.95 -10.76
N ARG A 154 14.00 0.26 -10.87
CA ARG A 154 14.75 1.48 -11.20
C ARG A 154 15.76 1.89 -10.12
N GLN A 155 15.53 1.48 -8.88
CA GLN A 155 16.44 1.72 -7.76
C GLN A 155 17.48 0.61 -7.57
N THR A 156 17.44 -0.44 -8.40
CA THR A 156 18.33 -1.59 -8.35
C THR A 156 19.36 -1.49 -9.46
N SER A 157 20.65 -1.63 -9.11
CA SER A 157 21.74 -1.67 -10.10
C SER A 157 22.73 -2.79 -9.76
N ILE A 158 23.59 -3.13 -10.71
CA ILE A 158 24.72 -4.02 -10.43
C ILE A 158 25.68 -3.25 -9.52
N SER A 159 26.00 -3.81 -8.36
CA SER A 159 26.99 -3.24 -7.45
C SER A 159 28.36 -3.47 -8.06
N GLU A 160 28.94 -2.45 -8.69
CA GLU A 160 30.36 -2.41 -9.03
C GLU A 160 31.14 -2.26 -7.72
N LYS A 161 31.73 -3.37 -7.25
CA LYS A 161 32.82 -3.36 -6.29
C LYS A 161 34.11 -3.63 -7.03
#